data_AF-A0A1Q4ZME4-F1
#
_entry.id   AF-A0A1Q4ZME4-F1
#
_cell.length_a   1.000
_cell.length_b   1.000
_cell.length_c   1.000
_cell.angle_alpha   90.00
_cell.angle_beta   90.00
_cell.angle_gamma   90.00
#
_symmetry.space_group_name_H-M   'P 1'
#
loop_
_entity.id
_entity.type
_entity.pdbx_description
1 polymer ?
#
loop_
_entity_poly.entity_id
_entity_poly.type
_entity_poly.pdbx_seq_one_letter_code
_entity_poly.pdbx_strand_id
1 'polypeptide(L)'
;MNVKTRVRLGAAVGAAALGLGIMAPVASADPATPTDYRVLAGAGSDTTQDVVNGLGESIDGGTLIASYDATGSSTVKTRAANCALTRPNGSSAGINALNSSIDGATGCLDFARSSRGPAAAGTDLTWIPFAQDQVTVAVRGDSPLNANLNLTTAQLKSIYECTLTTLNGVPLTPLLPQAGSGTLTFFLGEIGNPVVGACVGTMQEHNGVQLDTAGDIAPYSVSQYNAQVSGAVNDRHGATVLGKVNGGAFSRDVYNVVPTAKLNDATIDATFTGSDSKVCAETDVIEFYGFTTIANCGATVLKGER
;
A
#
# COMPACT_ATOMS: atom_id res chain seq x y z
N MET A 1 -28.65 27.37 -30.56
CA MET A 1 -27.24 27.09 -30.96
C MET A 1 -26.33 28.11 -30.30
N ASN A 2 -25.18 27.65 -29.79
CA ASN A 2 -24.08 28.38 -29.14
C ASN A 2 -24.21 28.74 -27.66
N VAL A 3 -23.94 27.73 -26.83
CA VAL A 3 -23.51 27.85 -25.43
C VAL A 3 -22.09 28.41 -25.41
N LYS A 4 -21.86 29.46 -24.61
CA LYS A 4 -20.56 30.08 -24.37
C LYS A 4 -19.82 29.28 -23.28
N THR A 5 -18.77 28.57 -23.64
CA THR A 5 -17.88 27.87 -22.70
C THR A 5 -16.92 28.88 -22.07
N ARG A 6 -17.01 29.07 -20.75
CA ARG A 6 -15.96 29.71 -19.94
C ARG A 6 -15.30 28.61 -19.10
N VAL A 7 -14.20 28.07 -19.58
CA VAL A 7 -13.31 27.20 -18.79
C VAL A 7 -12.55 28.09 -17.81
N ARG A 8 -12.78 27.91 -16.51
CA ARG A 8 -11.98 28.49 -15.44
C ARG A 8 -10.89 27.48 -15.07
N LEU A 9 -9.65 27.95 -15.09
CA LEU A 9 -8.44 27.30 -14.58
C LEU A 9 -8.66 26.73 -13.17
N GLY A 10 -8.25 25.49 -12.94
CA GLY A 10 -8.17 24.85 -11.63
C GLY A 10 -7.09 23.77 -11.60
N ALA A 11 -6.01 24.09 -10.88
CA ALA A 11 -4.98 23.22 -10.28
C ALA A 11 -4.20 22.22 -11.17
N ALA A 12 -2.92 22.55 -11.37
CA ALA A 12 -1.87 21.59 -11.72
C ALA A 12 -1.68 20.58 -10.57
N VAL A 13 -2.24 19.38 -10.72
CA VAL A 13 -1.63 18.15 -10.20
C VAL A 13 -0.77 17.65 -11.36
N GLY A 14 0.51 17.35 -11.10
CA GLY A 14 1.48 17.01 -12.14
C GLY A 14 0.92 15.94 -13.08
N ALA A 15 0.60 16.34 -14.31
CA ALA A 15 0.30 15.42 -15.38
C ALA A 15 1.63 14.77 -15.77
N ALA A 16 1.91 13.59 -15.22
CA ALA A 16 2.87 12.69 -15.83
C ALA A 16 2.42 12.47 -17.28
N ALA A 17 3.30 12.77 -18.23
CA ALA A 17 3.04 12.50 -19.63
C ALA A 17 2.91 10.98 -19.81
N LEU A 18 1.69 10.49 -19.97
CA LEU A 18 1.40 9.09 -20.30
C LEU A 18 1.97 8.79 -21.69
N GLY A 19 3.19 8.27 -21.71
CA GLY A 19 3.66 7.47 -22.83
C GLY A 19 2.80 6.21 -22.88
N LEU A 20 1.99 6.07 -23.93
CA LEU A 20 1.32 4.82 -24.30
C LEU A 20 2.40 3.80 -24.68
N GLY A 21 3.03 3.19 -23.69
CA GLY A 21 3.92 2.04 -23.81
C GLY A 21 3.12 0.77 -23.55
N ILE A 22 3.25 -0.19 -24.48
CA ILE A 22 2.99 -1.64 -24.39
C ILE A 22 2.29 -2.07 -23.09
N MET A 23 1.09 -2.66 -23.18
CA MET A 23 0.47 -3.37 -22.05
C MET A 23 1.44 -4.43 -21.54
N ALA A 24 2.20 -4.09 -20.50
CA ALA A 24 2.89 -5.06 -19.68
C ALA A 24 1.80 -6.01 -19.13
N PRO A 25 2.07 -7.32 -19.03
CA PRO A 25 1.16 -8.20 -18.32
C PRO A 25 0.90 -7.58 -16.94
N VAL A 26 -0.37 -7.60 -16.49
CA VAL A 26 -0.69 -7.25 -15.11
C VAL A 26 0.20 -8.11 -14.21
N ALA A 27 0.97 -7.47 -13.33
CA ALA A 27 1.93 -8.19 -12.51
C ALA A 27 1.20 -9.28 -11.71
N SER A 28 1.82 -10.46 -11.65
CA SER A 28 1.15 -11.64 -11.12
C SER A 28 0.98 -11.55 -9.60
N ALA A 29 -0.26 -11.76 -9.12
CA ALA A 29 -0.67 -11.69 -7.72
C ALA A 29 0.11 -12.65 -6.77
N ASP A 30 0.51 -13.80 -7.30
CA ASP A 30 1.50 -14.70 -6.70
C ASP A 30 2.44 -15.10 -7.85
N PRO A 31 3.66 -15.63 -7.60
CA PRO A 31 4.50 -16.16 -8.67
C PRO A 31 3.70 -17.04 -9.64
N ALA A 32 3.85 -16.78 -10.95
CA ALA A 32 2.85 -17.13 -11.97
C ALA A 32 2.54 -18.64 -12.08
N THR A 33 3.41 -19.50 -11.54
CA THR A 33 3.11 -20.91 -11.33
C THR A 33 3.27 -21.26 -9.85
N PRO A 34 2.45 -22.18 -9.29
CA PRO A 34 2.60 -22.66 -7.90
C PRO A 34 3.95 -23.32 -7.57
N THR A 35 4.83 -23.45 -8.57
CA THR A 35 6.19 -23.98 -8.51
C THR A 35 7.28 -22.93 -8.75
N ASP A 36 6.90 -21.69 -9.07
CA ASP A 36 7.82 -20.56 -9.26
C ASP A 36 8.26 -20.03 -7.88
N TYR A 37 9.22 -20.73 -7.27
CA TYR A 37 9.85 -20.30 -6.02
C TYR A 37 11.12 -19.52 -6.35
N ARG A 38 11.03 -18.19 -6.28
CA ARG A 38 12.15 -17.28 -6.47
C ARG A 38 13.04 -17.23 -5.21
N VAL A 39 14.22 -16.63 -5.36
CA VAL A 39 15.27 -16.64 -4.31
C VAL A 39 14.79 -16.01 -3.01
N LEU A 40 14.17 -14.84 -3.07
CA LEU A 40 13.64 -14.10 -1.92
C LEU A 40 12.12 -14.18 -1.90
N ALA A 41 11.53 -14.65 -0.81
CA ALA A 41 10.08 -14.66 -0.64
C ALA A 41 9.62 -13.58 0.35
N GLY A 42 8.60 -12.82 -0.03
CA GLY A 42 7.98 -11.81 0.83
C GLY A 42 6.46 -11.71 0.68
N ALA A 43 5.82 -11.23 1.74
CA ALA A 43 4.37 -11.07 1.84
C ALA A 43 4.03 -9.86 2.74
N GLY A 44 2.74 -9.51 2.87
CA GLY A 44 2.28 -8.54 3.86
C GLY A 44 1.41 -7.43 3.28
N SER A 45 1.97 -6.22 3.20
CA SER A 45 1.25 -5.01 2.78
C SER A 45 0.52 -5.20 1.43
N ASP A 46 -0.79 -4.96 1.43
CA ASP A 46 -1.64 -4.87 0.24
C ASP A 46 -1.26 -3.60 -0.55
N THR A 47 -1.09 -2.47 0.14
CA THR A 47 -0.59 -1.20 -0.45
C THR A 47 0.56 -1.36 -1.44
N THR A 48 1.55 -2.20 -1.11
CA THR A 48 2.79 -2.35 -1.91
C THR A 48 2.87 -3.64 -2.69
N GLN A 49 1.84 -4.50 -2.65
CA GLN A 49 1.92 -5.82 -3.28
C GLN A 49 2.21 -5.70 -4.78
N ASP A 50 1.51 -4.80 -5.48
CA ASP A 50 1.57 -4.75 -6.93
C ASP A 50 2.89 -4.17 -7.44
N VAL A 51 3.41 -3.12 -6.78
CA VAL A 51 4.72 -2.57 -7.14
C VAL A 51 5.82 -3.58 -6.86
N VAL A 52 5.75 -4.37 -5.78
CA VAL A 52 6.76 -5.40 -5.50
C VAL A 52 6.58 -6.62 -6.41
N ASN A 53 5.38 -6.92 -6.90
CA ASN A 53 5.17 -7.91 -7.96
C ASN A 53 5.87 -7.46 -9.25
N GLY A 54 5.65 -6.20 -9.67
CA GLY A 54 6.33 -5.60 -10.82
C GLY A 54 7.86 -5.56 -10.69
N LEU A 55 8.36 -5.18 -9.51
CA LEU A 55 9.80 -5.25 -9.20
C LEU A 55 10.31 -6.69 -9.30
N GLY A 56 9.54 -7.65 -8.82
CA GLY A 56 9.90 -9.06 -8.89
C GLY A 56 9.96 -9.60 -10.32
N GLU A 57 9.16 -9.06 -11.24
CA GLU A 57 9.21 -9.41 -12.67
C GLU A 57 10.38 -8.72 -13.40
N SER A 58 10.68 -7.47 -13.05
CA SER A 58 11.76 -6.70 -13.70
C SER A 58 13.16 -7.17 -13.28
N ILE A 59 13.38 -7.37 -11.97
CA ILE A 59 14.69 -7.63 -11.41
C ILE A 59 15.15 -9.06 -11.72
N ASP A 60 16.40 -9.19 -12.21
CA ASP A 60 17.04 -10.45 -12.58
C ASP A 60 16.17 -11.35 -13.48
N GLY A 61 15.42 -10.72 -14.40
CA GLY A 61 14.54 -11.42 -15.33
C GLY A 61 13.46 -12.26 -14.67
N GLY A 62 12.97 -11.84 -13.49
CA GLY A 62 11.87 -12.52 -12.82
C GLY A 62 12.29 -13.59 -11.80
N THR A 63 13.58 -13.74 -11.49
CA THR A 63 14.09 -14.90 -10.72
C THR A 63 14.40 -14.61 -9.25
N LEU A 64 14.50 -13.32 -8.88
CA LEU A 64 14.99 -12.93 -7.56
C LEU A 64 13.89 -12.78 -6.52
N ILE A 65 12.87 -11.95 -6.77
CA ILE A 65 11.87 -11.59 -5.75
C ILE A 65 10.54 -12.26 -6.07
N ALA A 66 10.09 -13.14 -5.17
CA ALA A 66 8.71 -13.64 -5.11
C ALA A 66 7.93 -12.82 -4.09
N SER A 67 6.96 -12.07 -4.59
CA SER A 67 6.02 -11.30 -3.79
C SER A 67 4.66 -12.00 -3.82
N TYR A 68 4.19 -12.41 -2.64
CA TYR A 68 2.90 -13.08 -2.47
C TYR A 68 1.85 -12.06 -2.02
N ASP A 69 0.73 -11.97 -2.72
CA ASP A 69 -0.30 -10.96 -2.46
C ASP A 69 -0.96 -11.08 -1.09
N ALA A 70 -1.49 -9.96 -0.61
CA ALA A 70 -2.23 -9.87 0.64
C ALA A 70 -3.61 -10.56 0.55
N THR A 71 -4.15 -10.69 -0.67
CA THR A 71 -5.45 -11.31 -0.94
C THR A 71 -5.32 -12.51 -1.88
N GLY A 72 -6.37 -13.33 -1.99
CA GLY A 72 -6.36 -14.58 -2.75
C GLY A 72 -6.71 -15.79 -1.88
N SER A 73 -6.07 -16.93 -2.13
CA SER A 73 -6.26 -18.16 -1.34
C SER A 73 -5.96 -17.95 0.15
N SER A 74 -6.60 -18.73 1.03
CA SER A 74 -6.37 -18.62 2.49
C SER A 74 -4.94 -18.94 2.92
N THR A 75 -4.21 -19.70 2.10
CA THR A 75 -2.80 -20.06 2.33
C THR A 75 -1.93 -19.66 1.14
N VAL A 76 -0.66 -19.36 1.44
CA VAL A 76 0.41 -19.16 0.46
C VAL A 76 1.48 -20.22 0.67
N LYS A 77 2.06 -20.74 -0.41
CA LYS A 77 3.18 -21.66 -0.36
C LYS A 77 4.42 -20.97 -0.92
N THR A 78 5.42 -20.73 -0.08
CA THR A 78 6.54 -19.84 -0.43
C THR A 78 7.82 -20.56 -0.83
N ARG A 79 7.87 -21.89 -0.65
CA ARG A 79 9.00 -22.77 -0.99
C ARG A 79 8.52 -24.09 -1.55
N ALA A 80 9.37 -24.80 -2.29
CA ALA A 80 9.05 -26.13 -2.83
C ALA A 80 8.72 -27.16 -1.74
N ALA A 81 9.55 -27.19 -0.69
CA ALA A 81 9.36 -28.01 0.48
C ALA A 81 8.82 -27.16 1.65
N ASN A 82 7.84 -27.68 2.38
CA ASN A 82 7.21 -27.02 3.54
C ASN A 82 6.63 -25.63 3.19
N CYS A 83 6.62 -24.71 4.15
CA CYS A 83 6.28 -23.30 3.98
C CYS A 83 4.91 -23.00 3.37
N ALA A 84 3.89 -23.75 3.79
CA ALA A 84 2.51 -23.34 3.67
C ALA A 84 2.14 -22.45 4.87
N LEU A 85 1.88 -21.17 4.61
CA LEU A 85 1.56 -20.16 5.60
C LEU A 85 0.11 -19.72 5.42
N THR A 86 -0.57 -19.32 6.50
CA THR A 86 -1.78 -18.49 6.37
C THR A 86 -1.41 -17.22 5.61
N ARG A 87 -2.18 -16.84 4.59
CA ARG A 87 -1.87 -15.69 3.73
C ARG A 87 -1.76 -14.41 4.58
N PRO A 88 -0.60 -13.74 4.61
CA PRO A 88 -0.44 -12.51 5.36
C PRO A 88 -1.17 -11.36 4.68
N ASN A 89 -2.27 -10.90 5.26
CA ASN A 89 -3.04 -9.76 4.74
C ASN A 89 -2.73 -8.48 5.55
N GLY A 90 -1.90 -7.60 4.99
CA GLY A 90 -1.51 -6.32 5.58
C GLY A 90 -0.12 -6.33 6.23
N SER A 91 0.40 -5.14 6.53
CA SER A 91 1.78 -4.97 7.02
C SER A 91 2.04 -5.70 8.34
N SER A 92 1.11 -5.67 9.31
CA SER A 92 1.28 -6.43 10.56
C SER A 92 1.32 -7.93 10.31
N ALA A 93 0.44 -8.43 9.45
CA ALA A 93 0.38 -9.85 9.18
C ALA A 93 1.68 -10.32 8.51
N GLY A 94 2.22 -9.53 7.57
CA GLY A 94 3.50 -9.81 6.93
C GLY A 94 4.67 -9.83 7.90
N ILE A 95 4.77 -8.80 8.75
CA ILE A 95 5.84 -8.71 9.78
C ILE A 95 5.73 -9.88 10.76
N ASN A 96 4.53 -10.19 11.27
CA ASN A 96 4.31 -11.32 12.17
C ASN A 96 4.69 -12.67 11.50
N ALA A 97 4.39 -12.84 10.21
CA ALA A 97 4.75 -14.03 9.46
C ALA A 97 6.27 -14.14 9.26
N LEU A 98 6.95 -13.01 9.02
CA LEU A 98 8.42 -12.96 8.95
C LEU A 98 9.04 -13.32 10.30
N ASN A 99 8.55 -12.75 11.41
CA ASN A 99 9.03 -13.09 12.75
C ASN A 99 8.80 -14.56 13.08
N SER A 100 7.64 -15.11 12.73
CA SER A 100 7.37 -16.56 12.87
C SER A 100 8.34 -17.42 12.04
N SER A 101 8.73 -16.95 10.85
CA SER A 101 9.73 -17.61 10.00
C SER A 101 11.13 -17.60 10.64
N ILE A 102 11.50 -16.48 11.27
CA ILE A 102 12.77 -16.30 11.99
C ILE A 102 12.81 -17.18 13.25
N ASP A 103 11.80 -17.06 14.12
CA ASP A 103 11.74 -17.79 15.39
C ASP A 103 11.69 -19.31 15.20
N GLY A 104 10.95 -19.76 14.18
CA GLY A 104 10.90 -21.17 13.80
C GLY A 104 12.10 -21.64 12.99
N ALA A 105 13.04 -20.76 12.62
CA ALA A 105 14.15 -21.01 11.71
C ALA A 105 13.72 -21.73 10.41
N THR A 106 12.53 -21.40 9.90
CA THR A 106 11.91 -22.14 8.80
C THR A 106 12.38 -21.68 7.43
N GLY A 107 12.81 -20.42 7.32
CA GLY A 107 13.21 -19.82 6.04
C GLY A 107 12.05 -19.64 5.06
N CYS A 108 10.81 -19.61 5.55
CA CYS A 108 9.62 -19.49 4.71
C CYS A 108 9.39 -18.07 4.18
N LEU A 109 9.90 -17.05 4.85
CA LEU A 109 9.94 -15.68 4.36
C LEU A 109 11.31 -15.07 4.62
N ASP A 110 11.78 -14.25 3.68
CA ASP A 110 13.03 -13.49 3.79
C ASP A 110 12.79 -12.02 4.10
N PHE A 111 11.65 -11.50 3.66
CA PHE A 111 11.24 -10.12 3.91
C PHE A 111 9.72 -10.01 4.08
N ALA A 112 9.28 -8.89 4.65
CA ALA A 112 7.88 -8.50 4.69
C ALA A 112 7.71 -7.15 3.99
N ARG A 113 6.59 -6.96 3.29
CA ARG A 113 6.23 -5.65 2.74
C ARG A 113 5.48 -4.84 3.78
N SER A 114 5.84 -3.56 3.96
CA SER A 114 5.19 -2.70 4.93
C SER A 114 4.87 -1.31 4.38
N SER A 115 3.67 -0.81 4.68
CA SER A 115 3.27 0.59 4.46
C SER A 115 3.10 1.35 5.78
N ARG A 116 3.78 0.88 6.83
CA ARG A 116 3.98 1.59 8.10
C ARG A 116 5.43 1.42 8.59
N GLY A 117 5.88 2.35 9.42
CA GLY A 117 7.12 2.19 10.19
C GLY A 117 6.97 1.19 11.35
N PRO A 118 8.02 1.03 12.18
CA PRO A 118 7.97 0.20 13.37
C PRO A 118 6.90 0.66 14.38
N ALA A 119 6.13 -0.27 14.91
CA ALA A 119 5.14 -0.06 15.97
C ALA A 119 5.75 -0.16 17.38
N ALA A 120 6.93 -0.75 17.51
CA ALA A 120 7.66 -0.86 18.77
C ALA A 120 9.17 -0.67 18.56
N ALA A 121 9.83 -0.12 19.57
CA ALA A 121 11.28 -0.03 19.60
C ALA A 121 11.90 -1.44 19.64
N GLY A 122 13.02 -1.62 18.93
CA GLY A 122 13.67 -2.92 18.78
C GLY A 122 14.79 -2.85 17.74
N THR A 123 15.47 -3.96 17.54
CA THR A 123 16.58 -4.07 16.58
C THR A 123 16.51 -5.32 15.70
N ASP A 124 15.47 -6.13 15.84
CA ASP A 124 15.43 -7.45 15.21
C ASP A 124 15.12 -7.35 13.72
N LEU A 125 14.30 -6.37 13.34
CA LEU A 125 13.98 -6.05 11.95
C LEU A 125 14.50 -4.66 11.54
N THR A 126 14.76 -4.51 10.24
CA THR A 126 15.14 -3.26 9.59
C THR A 126 14.12 -2.92 8.50
N TRP A 127 13.57 -1.70 8.55
CA TRP A 127 12.64 -1.16 7.56
C TRP A 127 13.45 -0.41 6.53
N ILE A 128 13.61 -1.02 5.35
CA ILE A 128 14.37 -0.43 4.25
C ILE A 128 13.38 0.31 3.34
N PRO A 129 13.35 1.65 3.33
CA PRO A 129 12.41 2.40 2.52
C PRO A 129 12.82 2.28 1.06
N PHE A 130 11.84 2.15 0.15
CA PHE A 130 12.13 2.08 -1.29
C PHE A 130 11.36 3.09 -2.14
N ALA A 131 10.21 3.57 -1.64
CA ALA A 131 9.40 4.57 -2.31
C ALA A 131 8.53 5.33 -1.32
N GLN A 132 7.88 6.39 -1.79
CA GLN A 132 6.88 7.15 -1.05
C GLN A 132 5.48 6.91 -1.62
N ASP A 133 4.53 6.73 -0.70
CA ASP A 133 3.10 6.71 -0.94
C ASP A 133 2.44 7.96 -0.33
N GLN A 134 1.26 8.30 -0.84
CA GLN A 134 0.37 9.27 -0.21
C GLN A 134 -0.94 8.60 0.20
N VAL A 135 -1.47 8.96 1.36
CA VAL A 135 -2.77 8.47 1.86
C VAL A 135 -3.72 9.65 2.00
N THR A 136 -4.89 9.51 1.38
CA THR A 136 -6.01 10.45 1.50
C THR A 136 -7.29 9.68 1.82
N VAL A 137 -8.44 10.31 1.67
CA VAL A 137 -9.76 9.65 1.77
C VAL A 137 -10.38 9.42 0.39
N ALA A 138 -11.08 8.31 0.25
CA ALA A 138 -11.94 8.02 -0.89
C ALA A 138 -13.41 8.07 -0.48
N VAL A 139 -14.24 8.54 -1.41
CA VAL A 139 -15.71 8.48 -1.35
C VAL A 139 -16.23 8.04 -2.72
N ARG A 140 -17.52 7.75 -2.84
CA ARG A 140 -18.12 7.55 -4.16
C ARG A 140 -18.18 8.85 -4.95
N GLY A 141 -17.87 8.79 -6.25
CA GLY A 141 -17.91 9.94 -7.15
C GLY A 141 -19.31 10.51 -7.37
N ASP A 142 -20.34 9.68 -7.25
CA ASP A 142 -21.76 10.05 -7.36
C ASP A 142 -22.38 10.52 -6.02
N SER A 143 -21.61 10.48 -4.93
CA SER A 143 -22.07 10.91 -3.61
C SER A 143 -22.02 12.43 -3.46
N PRO A 144 -22.98 13.05 -2.73
CA PRO A 144 -22.87 14.42 -2.24
C PRO A 144 -21.61 14.70 -1.41
N LEU A 145 -20.95 13.68 -0.85
CA LEU A 145 -19.67 13.84 -0.16
C LEU A 145 -18.57 14.37 -1.10
N ASN A 146 -18.63 14.05 -2.39
CA ASN A 146 -17.64 14.47 -3.40
C ASN A 146 -17.75 15.96 -3.79
N ALA A 147 -18.64 16.75 -3.19
CA ALA A 147 -18.77 18.18 -3.46
C ALA A 147 -17.57 19.00 -2.92
N ASN A 148 -16.45 19.00 -3.66
CA ASN A 148 -15.15 19.57 -3.27
C ASN A 148 -14.61 18.97 -1.97
N LEU A 149 -14.57 17.64 -1.87
CA LEU A 149 -14.15 16.93 -0.66
C LEU A 149 -12.72 17.32 -0.24
N ASN A 150 -12.64 18.15 0.79
CA ASN A 150 -11.40 18.54 1.45
C ASN A 150 -11.65 18.60 2.95
N LEU A 151 -11.23 17.57 3.67
CA LEU A 151 -11.47 17.43 5.11
C LEU A 151 -10.25 17.87 5.90
N THR A 152 -10.49 18.45 7.06
CA THR A 152 -9.42 18.65 8.04
C THR A 152 -9.12 17.37 8.80
N THR A 153 -7.91 17.24 9.36
CA THR A 153 -7.56 16.15 10.29
C THR A 153 -8.54 16.08 11.46
N ALA A 154 -8.98 17.23 11.99
CA ALA A 154 -9.97 17.30 13.06
C ALA A 154 -11.34 16.76 12.64
N GLN A 155 -11.82 17.10 11.43
CA GLN A 155 -13.05 16.51 10.89
C GLN A 155 -12.93 15.01 10.73
N LEU A 156 -11.84 14.51 10.15
CA LEU A 156 -11.61 13.07 10.02
C LEU A 156 -11.61 12.40 11.39
N LYS A 157 -10.92 12.97 12.38
CA LYS A 157 -10.96 12.47 13.75
C LYS A 157 -12.40 12.36 14.26
N SER A 158 -13.20 13.42 14.13
CA SER A 158 -14.60 13.41 14.54
C SER A 158 -15.47 12.40 13.78
N ILE A 159 -15.21 12.17 12.48
CA ILE A 159 -15.90 11.16 11.67
C ILE A 159 -15.61 9.76 12.23
N TYR A 160 -14.34 9.43 12.45
CA TYR A 160 -13.94 8.10 12.94
C TYR A 160 -14.21 7.88 14.45
N GLU A 161 -14.41 8.95 15.23
CA GLU A 161 -14.96 8.89 16.60
C GLU A 161 -16.50 8.83 16.61
N CYS A 162 -17.15 8.86 15.44
CA CYS A 162 -18.61 8.89 15.29
C CYS A 162 -19.29 10.10 15.98
N THR A 163 -18.57 11.22 16.11
CA THR A 163 -19.11 12.48 16.65
C THR A 163 -19.58 13.42 15.55
N LEU A 164 -18.95 13.36 14.36
CA LEU A 164 -19.47 13.95 13.13
C LEU A 164 -20.12 12.84 12.29
N THR A 165 -21.45 12.79 12.29
CA THR A 165 -22.23 11.69 11.68
C THR A 165 -22.94 12.06 10.39
N THR A 166 -22.89 13.32 9.98
CA THR A 166 -23.45 13.79 8.70
C THR A 166 -22.50 14.79 8.05
N LEU A 167 -22.41 14.74 6.72
CA LEU A 167 -21.66 15.69 5.92
C LEU A 167 -22.36 15.87 4.57
N ASN A 168 -22.46 17.11 4.08
CA ASN A 168 -23.14 17.44 2.83
C ASN A 168 -24.57 16.85 2.71
N GLY A 169 -25.28 16.75 3.83
CA GLY A 169 -26.66 16.23 3.88
C GLY A 169 -26.78 14.71 3.82
N VAL A 170 -25.67 13.96 3.87
CA VAL A 170 -25.65 12.49 3.85
C VAL A 170 -25.16 11.95 5.19
N PRO A 171 -25.79 10.90 5.75
CA PRO A 171 -25.25 10.17 6.90
C PRO A 171 -23.90 9.54 6.56
N LEU A 172 -22.91 9.70 7.42
CA LEU A 172 -21.58 9.15 7.23
C LEU A 172 -21.51 7.69 7.68
N THR A 173 -20.90 6.85 6.85
CA THR A 173 -20.60 5.45 7.10
C THR A 173 -19.10 5.22 6.94
N PRO A 174 -18.29 5.70 7.90
CA PRO A 174 -16.83 5.56 7.82
C PRO A 174 -16.41 4.10 7.80
N LEU A 175 -15.44 3.78 6.94
CA LEU A 175 -14.85 2.45 6.83
C LEU A 175 -13.35 2.56 7.12
N LEU A 176 -12.81 1.51 7.76
CA LEU A 176 -11.38 1.30 7.91
C LEU A 176 -10.96 -0.01 7.26
N PRO A 177 -9.72 -0.11 6.75
CA PRO A 177 -9.15 -1.38 6.36
C PRO A 177 -9.20 -2.43 7.49
N GLN A 178 -9.01 -3.70 7.13
CA GLN A 178 -8.86 -4.80 8.07
C GLN A 178 -7.78 -4.56 9.14
N ALA A 179 -7.97 -5.16 10.31
CA ALA A 179 -6.99 -5.12 11.39
C ALA A 179 -5.60 -5.58 10.90
N GLY A 180 -4.55 -4.83 11.26
CA GLY A 180 -3.18 -5.11 10.82
C GLY A 180 -2.78 -4.46 9.48
N SER A 181 -3.69 -3.74 8.82
CA SER A 181 -3.38 -2.88 7.67
C SER A 181 -2.38 -1.77 8.03
N GLY A 182 -1.39 -1.55 7.16
CA GLY A 182 -0.45 -0.44 7.29
C GLY A 182 -1.13 0.91 7.05
N THR A 183 -2.07 0.99 6.10
CA THR A 183 -2.87 2.20 5.83
C THR A 183 -3.74 2.59 7.01
N LEU A 184 -4.38 1.62 7.68
CA LEU A 184 -5.11 1.87 8.91
C LEU A 184 -4.19 2.46 9.98
N THR A 185 -3.07 1.80 10.28
CA THR A 185 -2.16 2.27 11.35
C THR A 185 -1.64 3.67 11.07
N PHE A 186 -1.20 3.92 9.84
CA PHE A 186 -0.68 5.23 9.43
C PHE A 186 -1.76 6.31 9.49
N PHE A 187 -2.91 6.08 8.84
CA PHE A 187 -3.99 7.06 8.75
C PHE A 187 -4.53 7.46 10.14
N LEU A 188 -4.77 6.48 11.03
CA LEU A 188 -5.23 6.77 12.39
C LEU A 188 -4.22 7.62 13.17
N GLY A 189 -2.91 7.36 12.98
CA GLY A 189 -1.84 8.18 13.55
C GLY A 189 -1.93 9.65 13.09
N GLU A 190 -2.05 9.87 11.79
CA GLU A 190 -2.11 11.20 11.17
C GLU A 190 -3.34 12.03 11.59
N ILE A 191 -4.49 11.38 11.81
CA ILE A 191 -5.71 12.05 12.27
C ILE A 191 -5.78 12.17 13.80
N GLY A 192 -4.70 11.85 14.51
CA GLY A 192 -4.56 12.08 15.96
C GLY A 192 -5.14 10.97 16.83
N ASN A 193 -5.06 9.73 16.36
CA ASN A 193 -5.41 8.48 17.06
C ASN A 193 -6.80 8.53 17.72
N PRO A 194 -7.88 8.59 16.93
CA PRO A 194 -9.24 8.60 17.46
C PRO A 194 -9.54 7.34 18.27
N VAL A 195 -10.43 7.48 19.26
CA VAL A 195 -11.13 6.32 19.81
C VAL A 195 -12.18 5.90 18.78
N VAL A 196 -11.88 4.86 18.00
CA VAL A 196 -12.73 4.40 16.90
C VAL A 196 -14.15 4.09 17.41
N GLY A 197 -15.13 4.79 16.86
CA GLY A 197 -16.53 4.68 17.28
C GLY A 197 -17.28 3.52 16.61
N ALA A 198 -18.44 3.16 17.18
CA ALA A 198 -19.22 1.99 16.74
C ALA A 198 -19.87 2.12 15.35
N CYS A 199 -19.90 3.32 14.76
CA CYS A 199 -20.37 3.54 13.39
C CYS A 199 -19.34 3.14 12.33
N VAL A 200 -18.09 2.88 12.72
CA VAL A 200 -17.01 2.56 11.78
C VAL A 200 -17.10 1.09 11.36
N GLY A 201 -17.30 0.87 10.07
CA GLY A 201 -17.27 -0.44 9.44
C GLY A 201 -15.86 -0.85 9.02
N THR A 202 -15.74 -2.06 8.46
CA THR A 202 -14.49 -2.58 7.90
C THR A 202 -14.60 -2.78 6.39
N MET A 203 -13.48 -2.61 5.70
CA MET A 203 -13.34 -2.91 4.28
C MET A 203 -12.00 -3.59 3.99
N GLN A 204 -11.85 -4.18 2.81
CA GLN A 204 -10.52 -4.55 2.32
C GLN A 204 -9.74 -3.32 1.87
N GLU A 205 -8.49 -3.24 2.32
CA GLU A 205 -7.55 -2.19 1.93
C GLU A 205 -7.56 -2.00 0.39
N HIS A 206 -7.69 -0.73 -0.04
CA HIS A 206 -7.67 -0.31 -1.45
C HIS A 206 -8.70 -1.00 -2.36
N ASN A 207 -9.81 -1.51 -1.82
CA ASN A 207 -10.95 -2.00 -2.60
C ASN A 207 -12.10 -1.00 -2.59
N GLY A 208 -12.10 -0.10 -3.58
CA GLY A 208 -13.09 0.96 -3.71
C GLY A 208 -14.50 0.46 -4.07
N VAL A 209 -14.64 -0.75 -4.62
CA VAL A 209 -15.95 -1.38 -4.88
C VAL A 209 -16.77 -1.57 -3.59
N GLN A 210 -16.11 -1.63 -2.43
CA GLN A 210 -16.78 -1.75 -1.13
C GLN A 210 -17.34 -0.42 -0.58
N LEU A 211 -17.08 0.72 -1.26
CA LEU A 211 -17.77 1.98 -0.98
C LEU A 211 -19.08 1.99 -1.78
N ASP A 212 -20.09 1.30 -1.27
CA ASP A 212 -21.35 1.00 -1.93
C ASP A 212 -22.52 1.92 -1.53
N THR A 213 -22.37 2.72 -0.47
CA THR A 213 -23.36 3.71 -0.04
C THR A 213 -22.86 5.15 -0.20
N ALA A 214 -23.80 6.10 -0.33
CA ALA A 214 -23.46 7.51 -0.47
C ALA A 214 -22.70 8.08 0.75
N GLY A 215 -22.80 7.44 1.91
CA GLY A 215 -22.15 7.88 3.15
C GLY A 215 -20.71 7.39 3.31
N ASP A 216 -20.26 6.48 2.44
CA ASP A 216 -19.01 5.77 2.67
C ASP A 216 -17.80 6.68 2.48
N ILE A 217 -16.90 6.60 3.45
CA ILE A 217 -15.62 7.28 3.44
C ILE A 217 -14.55 6.37 4.03
N ALA A 218 -13.43 6.23 3.35
CA ALA A 218 -12.34 5.34 3.76
C ALA A 218 -10.98 5.94 3.48
N PRO A 219 -9.92 5.62 4.26
CA PRO A 219 -8.56 5.97 3.86
C PRO A 219 -8.16 5.14 2.64
N TYR A 220 -7.39 5.74 1.73
CA TYR A 220 -7.00 5.12 0.47
C TYR A 220 -5.60 5.57 0.05
N SER A 221 -4.78 4.66 -0.47
CA SER A 221 -3.47 4.98 -1.04
C SER A 221 -3.64 5.61 -2.41
N VAL A 222 -3.05 6.78 -2.61
CA VAL A 222 -3.04 7.49 -3.90
C VAL A 222 -2.30 6.65 -4.94
N SER A 223 -1.21 5.98 -4.56
CA SER A 223 -0.43 5.13 -5.49
C SER A 223 -1.28 3.96 -6.00
N GLN A 224 -1.98 3.27 -5.09
CA GLN A 224 -2.89 2.18 -5.44
C GLN A 224 -4.07 2.64 -6.30
N TYR A 225 -4.67 3.79 -6.00
CA TYR A 225 -5.70 4.38 -6.84
C TYR A 225 -5.18 4.64 -8.26
N ASN A 226 -4.00 5.26 -8.36
CA ASN A 226 -3.39 5.57 -9.66
C ASN A 226 -3.06 4.31 -10.46
N ALA A 227 -2.50 3.28 -9.83
CA ALA A 227 -2.19 2.01 -10.49
C ALA A 227 -3.46 1.33 -11.03
N GLN A 228 -4.57 1.41 -10.30
CA GLN A 228 -5.86 0.85 -10.74
C GLN A 228 -6.46 1.63 -11.91
N VAL A 229 -6.48 2.97 -11.81
CA VAL A 229 -7.08 3.83 -12.84
C VAL A 229 -6.22 3.90 -14.11
N SER A 230 -4.89 3.72 -14.00
CA SER A 230 -3.99 3.64 -15.15
C SER A 230 -4.03 2.29 -15.87
N GLY A 231 -4.62 1.26 -15.25
CA GLY A 231 -4.62 -0.11 -15.75
C GLY A 231 -3.31 -0.88 -15.50
N ALA A 232 -2.44 -0.38 -14.62
CA ALA A 232 -1.24 -1.11 -14.19
C ALA A 232 -1.58 -2.38 -13.37
N VAL A 233 -2.74 -2.37 -12.71
CA VAL A 233 -3.26 -3.51 -11.93
C VAL A 233 -4.74 -3.73 -12.24
N ASN A 234 -5.29 -4.83 -11.73
CA ASN A 234 -6.73 -5.04 -11.81
C ASN A 234 -7.48 -3.92 -11.10
N ASP A 235 -8.42 -3.32 -11.83
CA ASP A 235 -9.23 -2.23 -11.31
C ASP A 235 -10.23 -2.73 -10.25
N ARG A 236 -10.07 -2.24 -9.02
CA ARG A 236 -11.01 -2.41 -7.90
C ARG A 236 -11.38 -1.07 -7.28
N HIS A 237 -11.18 0.07 -7.97
CA HIS A 237 -11.52 1.39 -7.43
C HIS A 237 -13.03 1.65 -7.53
N GLY A 238 -13.70 0.97 -8.46
CA GLY A 238 -15.14 1.07 -8.62
C GLY A 238 -15.58 2.50 -8.97
N ALA A 239 -16.60 3.01 -8.30
CA ALA A 239 -17.07 4.39 -8.50
C ALA A 239 -16.32 5.42 -7.65
N THR A 240 -15.23 5.03 -6.97
CA THR A 240 -14.60 5.90 -5.97
C THR A 240 -13.73 6.98 -6.61
N VAL A 241 -13.65 8.11 -5.90
CA VAL A 241 -12.76 9.22 -6.22
C VAL A 241 -12.06 9.66 -4.95
N LEU A 242 -10.86 10.21 -5.12
CA LEU A 242 -10.07 10.68 -4.01
C LEU A 242 -10.45 12.11 -3.62
N GLY A 243 -10.59 12.34 -2.32
CA GLY A 243 -10.66 13.67 -1.72
C GLY A 243 -9.29 14.20 -1.34
N LYS A 244 -9.32 15.29 -0.57
CA LYS A 244 -8.13 15.92 0.03
C LYS A 244 -8.23 15.94 1.55
N VAL A 245 -7.08 15.96 2.20
CA VAL A 245 -6.94 16.22 3.62
C VAL A 245 -6.05 17.43 3.83
N ASN A 246 -6.56 18.46 4.51
CA ASN A 246 -5.87 19.75 4.69
C ASN A 246 -5.34 20.36 3.37
N GLY A 247 -6.05 20.16 2.26
CA GLY A 247 -5.65 20.62 0.93
C GLY A 247 -4.71 19.69 0.15
N GLY A 248 -4.27 18.57 0.73
CA GLY A 248 -3.36 17.60 0.12
C GLY A 248 -3.66 16.16 0.55
N ALA A 249 -2.62 15.41 0.91
CA ALA A 249 -2.66 14.05 1.43
C ALA A 249 -1.51 13.85 2.43
N PHE A 250 -1.56 12.77 3.23
CA PHE A 250 -0.48 12.41 4.15
C PHE A 250 0.59 11.62 3.40
N SER A 251 1.86 11.97 3.56
CA SER A 251 2.96 11.26 2.90
C SER A 251 3.60 10.24 3.83
N ARG A 252 3.95 9.06 3.31
CA ARG A 252 4.70 8.03 4.04
C ARG A 252 5.70 7.34 3.14
N ASP A 253 6.84 6.96 3.70
CA ASP A 253 7.69 5.97 3.06
C ASP A 253 7.05 4.59 3.18
N VAL A 254 7.33 3.73 2.21
CA VAL A 254 6.98 2.30 2.21
C VAL A 254 8.25 1.45 2.15
N TYR A 255 8.18 0.25 2.72
CA TYR A 255 9.36 -0.49 3.15
C TYR A 255 9.35 -1.94 2.70
N ASN A 256 10.54 -2.43 2.35
CA ASN A 256 10.87 -3.85 2.44
C ASN A 256 11.52 -4.07 3.82
N VAL A 257 10.91 -4.92 4.64
CA VAL A 257 11.34 -5.19 6.02
C VAL A 257 12.10 -6.50 6.04
N VAL A 258 13.35 -6.47 6.52
CA VAL A 258 14.23 -7.65 6.56
C VAL A 258 14.73 -7.91 7.98
N PRO A 259 15.12 -9.16 8.32
CA PRO A 259 15.82 -9.41 9.58
C PRO A 259 17.13 -8.62 9.61
N THR A 260 17.36 -7.83 10.65
CA THR A 260 18.58 -7.01 10.79
C THR A 260 19.83 -7.88 10.75
N ALA A 261 19.76 -9.10 11.30
CA ALA A 261 20.86 -10.06 11.28
C ALA A 261 21.23 -10.56 9.87
N LYS A 262 20.38 -10.34 8.86
CA LYS A 262 20.63 -10.71 7.46
C LYS A 262 21.00 -9.53 6.57
N LEU A 263 21.26 -8.34 7.11
CA LEU A 263 21.70 -7.20 6.30
C LEU A 263 23.05 -7.44 5.59
N ASN A 264 23.85 -8.39 6.06
CA ASN A 264 25.11 -8.80 5.42
C ASN A 264 24.97 -10.03 4.52
N ASP A 265 23.77 -10.59 4.38
CA ASP A 265 23.51 -11.62 3.37
C ASP A 265 23.62 -10.96 1.99
N ALA A 266 24.51 -11.49 1.15
CA ALA A 266 24.84 -10.85 -0.14
C ALA A 266 23.62 -10.69 -1.06
N THR A 267 22.62 -11.57 -0.96
CA THR A 267 21.41 -11.48 -1.76
C THR A 267 20.51 -10.37 -1.24
N ILE A 268 20.26 -10.33 0.06
CA ILE A 268 19.43 -9.28 0.68
C ILE A 268 20.08 -7.90 0.51
N ASP A 269 21.38 -7.80 0.76
CA ASP A 269 22.15 -6.55 0.64
C ASP A 269 22.06 -5.98 -0.78
N ALA A 270 22.39 -6.78 -1.80
CA ALA A 270 22.30 -6.35 -3.20
C ALA A 270 20.86 -6.02 -3.64
N THR A 271 19.85 -6.68 -3.06
CA THR A 271 18.45 -6.47 -3.46
C THR A 271 17.87 -5.19 -2.89
N PHE A 272 18.09 -4.92 -1.61
CA PHE A 272 17.37 -3.87 -0.88
C PHE A 272 18.25 -2.75 -0.33
N THR A 273 19.53 -3.01 -0.02
CA THR A 273 20.34 -2.09 0.78
C THR A 273 21.13 -1.10 -0.07
N GLY A 274 21.06 0.18 0.30
CA GLY A 274 21.75 1.28 -0.36
C GLY A 274 21.02 1.83 -1.59
N SER A 275 21.42 3.03 -1.99
CA SER A 275 20.85 3.74 -3.15
C SER A 275 21.03 2.98 -4.47
N ASP A 276 22.06 2.13 -4.54
CA ASP A 276 22.43 1.37 -5.73
C ASP A 276 21.85 -0.05 -5.70
N SER A 277 20.99 -0.37 -4.72
CA SER A 277 20.31 -1.66 -4.65
C SER A 277 19.43 -1.90 -5.88
N LYS A 278 19.18 -3.17 -6.20
CA LYS A 278 18.34 -3.54 -7.36
C LYS A 278 16.96 -2.90 -7.28
N VAL A 279 16.33 -2.88 -6.10
CA VAL A 279 15.02 -2.23 -5.93
C VAL A 279 15.10 -0.72 -6.14
N CYS A 280 16.13 -0.04 -5.64
CA CYS A 280 16.27 1.41 -5.81
C CYS A 280 16.60 1.84 -7.25
N ALA A 281 17.19 0.95 -8.04
CA ALA A 281 17.47 1.19 -9.45
C ALA A 281 16.21 1.16 -10.34
N GLU A 282 15.16 0.43 -9.94
CA GLU A 282 13.91 0.23 -10.70
C GLU A 282 12.92 1.40 -10.57
N THR A 283 13.41 2.63 -10.80
CA THR A 283 12.62 3.86 -10.66
C THR A 283 11.40 3.89 -11.59
N ASP A 284 11.55 3.45 -12.85
CA ASP A 284 10.45 3.38 -13.81
C ASP A 284 9.33 2.45 -13.35
N VAL A 285 9.65 1.31 -12.73
CA VAL A 285 8.66 0.38 -12.17
C VAL A 285 7.95 1.02 -10.98
N ILE A 286 8.69 1.64 -10.06
CA ILE A 286 8.12 2.33 -8.89
C ILE A 286 7.10 3.39 -9.34
N GLU A 287 7.46 4.22 -10.31
CA GLU A 287 6.60 5.30 -10.82
C GLU A 287 5.42 4.77 -11.64
N PHE A 288 5.60 3.68 -12.38
CA PHE A 288 4.51 3.03 -13.13
C PHE A 288 3.36 2.58 -12.21
N TYR A 289 3.67 2.12 -10.99
CA TYR A 289 2.68 1.77 -9.96
C TYR A 289 2.21 2.97 -9.12
N GLY A 290 2.53 4.20 -9.53
CA GLY A 290 2.01 5.43 -8.92
C GLY A 290 2.74 5.89 -7.66
N PHE A 291 3.83 5.24 -7.27
CA PHE A 291 4.67 5.65 -6.15
C PHE A 291 5.69 6.71 -6.58
N THR A 292 6.23 7.46 -5.63
CA THR A 292 7.31 8.43 -5.90
C THR A 292 8.65 7.90 -5.41
N THR A 293 9.72 8.15 -6.16
CA THR A 293 11.10 7.85 -5.74
C THR A 293 11.51 8.69 -4.51
N ILE A 294 12.44 8.18 -3.70
CA ILE A 294 12.85 8.82 -2.44
C ILE A 294 14.38 8.87 -2.31
N ALA A 295 14.89 9.95 -1.70
CA ALA A 295 16.33 10.16 -1.54
C ALA A 295 16.98 9.18 -0.54
N ASN A 296 16.21 8.64 0.40
CA ASN A 296 16.65 7.66 1.40
C ASN A 296 16.41 6.21 0.96
N CYS A 297 16.15 5.95 -0.34
CA CYS A 297 15.96 4.59 -0.83
C CYS A 297 17.12 3.68 -0.41
N GLY A 298 16.79 2.51 0.15
CA GLY A 298 17.78 1.52 0.61
C GLY A 298 18.42 1.82 1.96
N ALA A 299 18.01 2.88 2.67
CA ALA A 299 18.56 3.21 3.98
C ALA A 299 18.24 2.13 5.04
N THR A 300 19.20 1.81 5.91
CA THR A 300 19.08 0.75 6.94
C THR A 300 19.04 1.28 8.37
N VAL A 301 18.75 2.58 8.51
CA VAL A 301 18.78 3.27 9.80
C VAL A 301 17.54 3.02 10.66
N LEU A 302 16.40 2.66 10.04
CA LEU A 302 15.14 2.45 10.74
C LEU A 302 15.01 0.99 11.18
N LYS A 303 15.01 0.77 12.49
CA LYS A 303 14.93 -0.56 13.12
C LYS A 303 13.83 -0.59 14.17
N GLY A 304 13.32 -1.78 14.46
CA GLY A 304 12.23 -1.96 15.41
C GLY A 304 11.66 -3.38 15.43
N GLU A 305 10.59 -3.52 16.22
CA GLU A 305 9.79 -4.73 16.50
C GLU A 305 10.57 -6.06 16.69
N ARG A 306 9.79 -7.09 17.04
CA ARG A 306 10.14 -8.51 17.13
C ARG A 306 8.88 -9.32 16.82
#